data_AF-A0AAV1IT55-F1
#
_entry.id   AF-A0AAV1IT55-F1
#
_cell.length_a   1.000
_cell.length_b   1.000
_cell.length_c   1.000
_cell.angle_alpha   90.00
_cell.angle_beta   90.00
_cell.angle_gamma   90.00
#
_symmetry.space_group_name_H-M   'P 1'
#
loop_
_entity.id
_entity.type
_entity.pdbx_description
1 polymer ?
#
loop_
_entity_poly.entity_id
_entity_poly.type
_entity_poly.pdbx_seq_one_letter_code
_entity_poly.pdbx_strand_id
1 'polypeptide(L)' 'MRPATDDRNDGPAKIDLLKKIGLSKIAFALEDKIEVALVFRRHGVLTLMVREYENALLHQQ' A
#
# COMPACT_ATOMS: atom_id res chain seq x y z
N MET A 1 2.82 11.68 -3.34
CA MET A 1 1.92 11.75 -4.51
C MET A 1 2.66 11.24 -5.73
N ARG A 2 2.02 10.40 -6.55
CA ARG A 2 2.58 9.84 -7.80
C ARG A 2 2.54 10.92 -8.90
N PRO A 3 3.57 11.06 -9.75
CA PRO A 3 3.52 11.95 -10.91
C PRO A 3 2.43 11.52 -11.91
N ALA A 4 1.79 12.47 -12.57
CA ALA A 4 0.73 12.19 -13.56
C ALA A 4 1.23 11.42 -14.80
N THR A 5 2.54 11.37 -15.02
CA THR A 5 3.18 10.68 -16.15
C THR A 5 3.64 9.25 -15.80
N ASP A 6 3.40 8.79 -14.58
CA ASP A 6 3.75 7.42 -14.17
C ASP A 6 2.55 6.50 -14.42
N ASP A 7 2.60 5.77 -15.54
CA ASP A 7 1.55 4.83 -15.98
C ASP A 7 1.81 3.38 -15.51
N ARG A 8 2.85 3.17 -14.69
CA ARG A 8 3.18 1.84 -14.16
C ARG A 8 2.08 1.38 -13.20
N ASN A 9 1.94 0.06 -13.09
CA ASN A 9 1.08 -0.55 -12.07
C ASN A 9 1.43 -0.04 -10.67
N ASP A 10 0.40 0.05 -9.81
CA ASP A 10 0.52 0.67 -8.48
C ASP A 10 1.64 0.06 -7.62
N GLY A 11 1.86 -1.27 -7.69
CA GLY A 11 2.87 -1.97 -6.91
C GLY A 11 4.30 -1.40 -7.11
N PRO A 12 4.87 -1.47 -8.34
CA PRO A 12 6.17 -0.89 -8.64
C PRO A 12 6.30 0.59 -8.27
N ALA A 13 5.31 1.41 -8.59
CA ALA A 13 5.33 2.84 -8.30
C ALA A 13 5.37 3.12 -6.79
N LYS A 14 4.54 2.41 -6.00
CA LYS A 14 4.51 2.52 -4.54
C LYS A 14 5.83 2.04 -3.92
N ILE A 15 6.44 0.96 -4.41
CA ILE A 15 7.74 0.50 -3.89
C ILE A 15 8.86 1.52 -4.10
N ASP A 16 8.93 2.19 -5.24
CA ASP A 16 9.93 3.23 -5.47
C ASP A 16 9.79 4.36 -4.45
N LEU A 17 8.56 4.73 -4.10
CA LEU A 17 8.29 5.68 -3.04
C LEU A 17 8.77 5.15 -1.67
N LEU A 18 8.47 3.91 -1.32
CA LEU A 18 8.92 3.33 -0.05
C LEU A 18 10.45 3.24 0.03
N LYS A 19 11.13 2.93 -1.08
CA LYS A 19 12.60 2.92 -1.16
C LYS A 19 13.19 4.31 -0.95
N LYS A 20 12.56 5.37 -1.47
CA LYS A 20 12.97 6.77 -1.23
C LYS A 20 12.86 7.16 0.25
N ILE A 21 11.86 6.64 0.95
CA ILE A 21 11.71 6.84 2.41
C ILE A 21 12.75 6.01 3.18
N GLY A 22 13.03 4.81 2.69
CA GLY A 22 13.87 3.79 3.29
C GLY A 22 13.03 2.69 3.91
N LEU A 23 13.06 1.50 3.33
CA LEU A 23 12.20 0.36 3.72
C LEU A 23 12.38 -0.04 5.19
N SER A 24 13.59 0.05 5.72
CA SER A 24 13.90 -0.25 7.12
C SER A 24 13.22 0.68 8.13
N LYS A 25 12.70 1.83 7.69
CA LYS A 25 11.96 2.78 8.53
C LYS A 25 10.46 2.50 8.59
N ILE A 26 9.98 1.52 7.81
CA ILE A 26 8.56 1.19 7.73
C ILE A 26 8.29 -0.01 8.62
N ALA A 27 7.53 0.20 9.69
CA ALA A 27 7.12 -0.90 10.58
C ALA A 27 6.12 -1.85 9.90
N PHE A 28 5.10 -1.29 9.23
CA PHE A 28 4.15 -2.02 8.42
C PHE A 28 3.41 -1.09 7.45
N ALA A 29 2.70 -1.67 6.49
CA ALA A 29 1.78 -0.98 5.59
C ALA A 29 0.35 -1.53 5.72
N LEU A 30 -0.63 -0.65 5.55
CA LEU A 30 -2.04 -1.01 5.35
C LEU A 30 -2.35 -0.88 3.85
N GLU A 31 -2.86 -1.93 3.22
CA GLU A 31 -3.15 -1.91 1.78
C GLU A 31 -4.44 -2.68 1.49
N ASP A 32 -5.24 -2.17 0.57
CA ASP A 32 -6.52 -2.74 0.16
C ASP A 32 -6.41 -3.62 -1.09
N LYS A 33 -5.45 -3.31 -1.98
CA LYS A 33 -5.20 -4.05 -3.21
C LYS A 33 -4.25 -5.22 -3.00
N ILE A 34 -4.72 -6.43 -3.29
CA ILE A 34 -3.95 -7.66 -3.07
C ILE A 34 -2.64 -7.68 -3.86
N GLU A 35 -2.66 -7.19 -5.10
CA GLU A 35 -1.50 -7.14 -5.99
C GLU A 35 -0.41 -6.20 -5.47
N VAL A 36 -0.79 -5.09 -4.82
CA VAL A 36 0.17 -4.16 -4.20
C VAL A 36 0.73 -4.76 -2.92
N ALA A 37 -0.12 -5.37 -2.09
CA ALA A 37 0.31 -6.00 -0.85
C ALA A 37 1.31 -7.14 -1.08
N LEU A 38 1.10 -7.95 -2.13
CA LEU A 38 2.05 -8.98 -2.55
C LEU A 38 3.41 -8.38 -2.92
N VAL A 39 3.42 -7.26 -3.62
CA VAL A 39 4.66 -6.55 -3.99
C VAL A 39 5.38 -6.01 -2.75
N PHE A 40 4.65 -5.46 -1.77
CA PHE A 40 5.21 -4.99 -0.49
C PHE A 40 5.87 -6.12 0.30
N ARG A 41 5.18 -7.26 0.43
CA ARG A 41 5.69 -8.45 1.12
C ARG A 41 6.98 -9.00 0.48
N ARG A 42 7.06 -9.01 -0.85
CA ARG A 42 8.29 -9.40 -1.58
C ARG A 42 9.48 -8.49 -1.29
N HIS A 43 9.24 -7.26 -0.84
CA HIS A 43 10.27 -6.29 -0.45
C HIS A 43 10.48 -6.22 1.08
N GLY A 44 9.98 -7.19 1.83
CA GLY A 44 10.19 -7.27 3.29
C GLY A 44 9.31 -6.33 4.12
N VAL A 45 8.29 -5.71 3.52
CA VAL A 45 7.36 -4.84 4.26
C VAL A 45 6.22 -5.69 4.82
N LEU A 46 6.09 -5.72 6.16
CA LEU A 46 4.93 -6.30 6.83
C LEU A 46 3.67 -5.57 6.34
N THR A 47 2.71 -6.31 5.78
CA THR A 47 1.52 -5.70 5.16
C THR A 47 0.24 -6.32 5.70
N LEU A 48 -0.60 -5.49 6.32
CA LEU A 48 -1.95 -5.84 6.76
C LEU A 48 -2.92 -5.43 5.66
N MET A 49 -3.74 -6.39 5.25
CA MET A 49 -4.79 -6.13 4.26
C MET A 49 -5.97 -5.46 4.94
N VAL A 50 -6.41 -4.32 4.41
CA VAL A 50 -7.65 -3.67 4.84
C VAL A 50 -8.67 -3.82 3.74
N ARG A 51 -9.92 -4.18 4.08
CA ARG A 51 -11.00 -4.21 3.11
C ARG A 51 -11.83 -2.95 3.29
N GLU A 52 -12.01 -2.19 2.22
CA GLU A 52 -13.05 -1.18 2.21
C GLU A 52 -14.42 -1.88 2.23
N TYR A 53 -15.23 -1.54 3.23
CA TYR A 53 -16.61 -1.94 3.29
C TYR A 53 -17.44 -0.80 2.71
N GLU A 54 -18.35 -1.11 1.78
CA GLU A 54 -19.27 -0.11 1.21
C GLU A 54 -20.09 0.61 2.29
N ASN A 55 -20.38 -0.09 3.39
CA ASN A 55 -21.01 0.46 4.59
C ASN A 55 -20.03 0.39 5.77
N ALA A 56 -19.19 1.41 5.92
CA ALA A 56 -18.36 1.53 7.11
C ALA A 56 -19.26 1.64 8.36
N LEU A 57 -19.02 0.83 9.40
CA LEU A 57 -19.78 0.82 10.66
C LEU A 57 -19.63 2.12 11.49
N LEU A 58 -19.10 3.18 10.89
CA LEU A 58 -18.84 4.49 11.51
C LEU A 58 -20.12 5.23 11.93
N HIS A 59 -21.30 4.75 11.53
CA HIS A 59 -22.59 5.38 11.80
C HIS A 59 -23.63 4.49 12.51
N GLN A 60 -23.22 3.39 13.16
CA GLN A 60 -24.14 2.67 14.04
C GLN A 60 -24.28 3.44 15.37
N GLN A 61 -25.33 4.26 15.47
CA GLN A 61 -25.85 4.79 16.73
C GLN A 61 -26.65 3.72 17.48
#